data_AF-U5QR61-F1
#
_entry.id   AF-U5QR61-F1
#
_cell.length_a   1.000
_cell.length_b   1.000
_cell.length_c   1.000
_cell.angle_alpha   90.00
_cell.angle_beta   90.00
_cell.angle_gamma   90.00
#
_symmetry.space_group_name_H-M   'P 1'
#
loop_
_entity.id
_entity.type
_entity.pdbx_description
1 polymer ?
#
loop_
_entity_poly.entity_id
_entity_poly.type
_entity_poly.pdbx_seq_one_letter_code
_entity_poly.pdbx_strand_id
1 'polypeptide(L)' 'MQKAMATSSRTKTLEDWTPQDVAELARRLEEDSYEHAFDALADWQVLKALQYRRPHLVDAYVHLLELEEDES' A
#
# COMPACT_ATOMS: atom_id res chain seq x y z
N MET A 1 14.98 -4.18 -20.47
CA MET A 1 14.70 -3.48 -19.20
C MET A 1 13.33 -2.82 -19.35
N GLN A 2 12.24 -3.49 -18.94
CA GLN A 2 10.91 -2.88 -18.96
C GLN A 2 10.73 -2.12 -17.65
N LYS A 3 10.77 -0.79 -17.73
CA LYS A 3 10.41 0.11 -16.62
C LYS A 3 8.89 0.02 -16.50
N ALA A 4 8.40 -0.74 -15.52
CA ALA A 4 6.99 -1.02 -15.35
C ALA A 4 6.24 0.27 -15.02
N MET A 5 5.45 0.70 -15.99
CA MET A 5 4.12 1.33 -15.89
C MET A 5 3.80 1.92 -14.50
N ALA A 6 4.03 3.23 -14.35
CA ALA A 6 3.36 4.04 -13.35
C ALA A 6 1.85 3.98 -13.61
N THR A 7 1.21 2.95 -13.07
CA THR A 7 -0.22 2.74 -13.24
C THR A 7 -0.89 3.65 -12.23
N SER A 8 -1.20 4.87 -12.66
CA SER A 8 -2.08 5.80 -11.94
C SER A 8 -3.34 5.06 -11.51
N SER A 9 -3.39 4.63 -10.25
CA SER A 9 -4.54 4.01 -9.59
C SER A 9 -5.68 5.02 -9.30
N ARG A 10 -5.72 6.15 -10.01
CA ARG A 10 -6.63 7.27 -9.74
C ARG A 10 -8.12 6.97 -9.93
N THR A 11 -8.48 5.78 -10.43
CA THR A 11 -9.87 5.32 -10.61
C THR A 11 -10.24 4.09 -9.77
N LYS A 12 -9.30 3.49 -9.03
CA LYS A 12 -9.59 2.28 -8.24
C LYS A 12 -10.20 2.67 -6.90
N THR A 13 -11.44 2.24 -6.64
CA THR A 13 -12.04 2.42 -5.31
C THR A 13 -11.47 1.41 -4.33
N LEU A 14 -11.50 1.72 -3.02
CA LEU A 14 -10.98 0.81 -1.97
C LEU A 14 -11.67 -0.57 -1.98
N GLU A 15 -12.88 -0.65 -2.53
CA GLU A 15 -13.65 -1.89 -2.66
C GLU A 15 -13.05 -2.84 -3.71
N ASP A 16 -12.42 -2.30 -4.76
CA ASP A 16 -11.82 -3.06 -5.87
C ASP A 16 -10.44 -3.64 -5.54
N TRP A 17 -9.88 -3.35 -4.36
CA TRP A 17 -8.56 -3.85 -3.96
C TRP A 17 -8.61 -5.34 -3.63
N THR A 18 -7.64 -6.06 -4.18
CA THR A 18 -7.43 -7.48 -3.94
C THR A 18 -6.18 -7.69 -3.07
N PRO A 19 -6.03 -8.87 -2.42
CA PRO A 19 -4.81 -9.19 -1.68
C PRO A 19 -3.52 -9.03 -2.51
N GLN A 20 -3.57 -9.35 -3.81
CA GLN A 20 -2.42 -9.22 -4.70
C GLN A 20 -2.05 -7.76 -4.96
N ASP A 21 -3.05 -6.88 -5.13
CA ASP A 21 -2.79 -5.44 -5.28
C ASP A 21 -2.14 -4.85 -4.04
N VAL A 22 -2.63 -5.25 -2.86
CA VAL A 22 -2.09 -4.80 -1.58
C VAL A 22 -0.67 -5.32 -1.36
N ALA A 23 -0.39 -6.58 -1.71
CA ALA A 23 0.95 -7.14 -1.65
C ALA A 23 1.94 -6.37 -2.54
N GLU A 24 1.55 -6.03 -3.77
CA GLU A 24 2.40 -5.26 -4.67
C GLU A 24 2.59 -3.81 -4.20
N LEU A 25 1.57 -3.21 -3.55
CA LEU A 25 1.71 -1.90 -2.92
C LEU A 25 2.65 -1.94 -1.71
N ALA A 26 2.48 -2.92 -0.82
CA ALA A 26 3.33 -3.09 0.35
C ALA A 26 4.79 -3.31 -0.04
N ARG A 27 5.04 -4.14 -1.07
CA ARG A 27 6.37 -4.35 -1.65
C ARG A 27 7.04 -3.05 -2.09
N ARG A 28 6.29 -2.15 -2.76
CA ARG A 28 6.85 -0.84 -3.18
C ARG A 28 7.24 0.03 -1.98
N LEU A 29 6.43 0.04 -0.93
CA LEU A 29 6.71 0.75 0.32
C LEU A 29 7.95 0.19 1.03
N GLU A 30 8.07 -1.14 1.09
CA GLU A 30 9.23 -1.82 1.71
C GLU A 30 10.53 -1.60 0.95
N GLU A 31 10.50 -1.66 -0.38
CA GLU A 31 11.67 -1.47 -1.21
C GLU A 31 12.04 0.01 -1.41
N ASP A 32 11.20 0.95 -0.94
CA ASP A 32 11.26 2.38 -1.23
C ASP A 32 11.48 2.65 -2.75
N SER A 33 10.85 1.81 -3.58
CA SER A 33 11.10 1.78 -5.03
C SER A 33 10.28 2.84 -5.78
N TYR A 34 10.38 4.09 -5.32
CA TYR A 34 9.67 5.24 -5.87
C TYR A 34 10.61 6.19 -6.60
N GLU A 35 10.14 6.74 -7.72
CA GLU A 35 10.86 7.78 -8.45
C GLU A 35 10.73 9.14 -7.75
N HIS A 36 9.62 9.35 -7.03
CA HIS A 36 9.31 10.57 -6.31
C HIS A 36 8.75 10.27 -4.90
N ALA A 37 9.18 11.05 -3.91
CA ALA A 37 8.76 10.87 -2.51
C ALA A 37 7.23 10.94 -2.30
N PHE A 38 6.50 11.67 -3.16
CA PHE A 38 5.04 11.77 -3.07
C PHE A 38 4.32 10.49 -3.52
N ASP A 39 4.95 9.66 -4.34
CA ASP A 39 4.37 8.39 -4.77
C ASP A 39 4.33 7.39 -3.61
N ALA A 40 5.39 7.38 -2.79
CA ALA A 40 5.41 6.61 -1.53
C ALA A 40 4.29 7.05 -0.58
N LEU A 41 4.10 8.38 -0.42
CA LEU A 41 3.03 8.92 0.40
C LEU A 41 1.64 8.50 -0.10
N ALA A 42 1.43 8.49 -1.43
CA ALA A 42 0.15 8.08 -2.01
C ALA A 42 -0.18 6.61 -1.72
N ASP A 43 0.80 5.72 -1.87
CA ASP A 43 0.64 4.30 -1.54
C ASP A 43 0.42 4.08 -0.04
N TRP A 44 1.16 4.77 0.81
CA TRP A 44 0.96 4.71 2.26
C TRP A 44 -0.44 5.18 2.67
N GLN A 45 -0.95 6.26 2.04
CA GLN A 45 -2.32 6.74 2.27
C GLN A 45 -3.37 5.71 1.87
N VAL A 46 -3.15 4.98 0.77
CA VAL A 46 -4.04 3.89 0.35
C VAL A 46 -4.01 2.75 1.35
N LEU A 47 -2.83 2.31 1.78
CA LEU A 47 -2.69 1.25 2.78
C LEU A 47 -3.40 1.62 4.09
N LYS A 48 -3.23 2.87 4.54
CA LYS A 48 -3.92 3.43 5.71
C LYS A 48 -5.43 3.45 5.53
N ALA A 49 -5.93 3.84 4.36
CA ALA A 49 -7.36 3.84 4.08
C ALA A 49 -7.96 2.42 4.03
N LEU A 50 -7.20 1.45 3.51
CA LEU A 50 -7.59 0.03 3.48
C LEU A 50 -7.68 -0.56 4.88
N GLN A 51 -6.84 -0.14 5.83
CA GLN A 51 -6.95 -0.60 7.21
C GLN A 51 -8.33 -0.34 7.82
N TYR A 52 -8.90 0.84 7.61
CA TYR A 52 -10.20 1.20 8.19
C TYR A 52 -11.38 0.53 7.48
N ARG A 53 -11.25 0.24 6.18
CA ARG A 53 -12.35 -0.29 5.35
C ARG A 53 -12.32 -1.81 5.19
N ARG A 54 -11.12 -2.37 5.07
CA ARG A 54 -10.84 -3.77 4.73
C ARG A 54 -9.59 -4.26 5.50
N PRO A 55 -9.62 -4.27 6.84
CA PRO A 55 -8.45 -4.57 7.67
C PRO A 55 -7.77 -5.90 7.32
N HIS A 56 -8.56 -6.95 7.04
CA HIS A 56 -8.07 -8.26 6.60
C HIS A 56 -7.12 -8.26 5.39
N LEU A 57 -7.14 -7.23 4.54
CA LEU A 57 -6.22 -7.12 3.42
C LEU A 57 -4.84 -6.59 3.82
N VAL A 58 -4.76 -5.88 4.94
CA VAL A 58 -3.57 -5.15 5.38
C VAL A 58 -2.99 -5.66 6.70
N ASP A 59 -3.62 -6.66 7.35
CA ASP A 59 -3.16 -7.23 8.61
C ASP A 59 -1.66 -7.62 8.57
N ALA A 60 -1.20 -8.21 7.47
CA ALA A 60 0.20 -8.61 7.27
C ALA A 60 1.16 -7.44 6.97
N TYR A 61 0.65 -6.23 6.79
CA TYR A 61 1.39 -5.04 6.36
C TYR A 61 1.19 -3.86 7.32
N VAL A 62 0.60 -4.09 8.49
CA VAL A 62 0.28 -3.06 9.48
C VAL A 62 1.54 -2.37 10.02
N HIS A 63 2.68 -3.08 10.05
CA HIS A 63 3.99 -2.55 10.41
C HIS A 63 4.45 -1.40 9.50
N LEU A 64 4.02 -1.39 8.23
CA LEU A 64 4.35 -0.32 7.28
C LEU A 64 3.58 0.98 7.55
N LEU A 65 2.54 0.93 8.37
CA LEU A 65 1.76 2.11 8.74
C LEU A 65 2.33 2.83 9.96
N GLU A 66 3.46 2.37 10.50
CA GLU A 66 4.04 2.81 11.79
C GLU A 66 3.00 2.77 12.91
N LEU A 67 2.04 1.86 12.78
CA LEU A 67 1.10 1.60 13.85
C LEU A 67 1.85 0.68 14.80
N GLU A 68 2.07 1.18 16.01
CA GLU A 68 2.68 0.36 17.04
C GLU A 68 1.80 -0.89 17.18
N GLU A 69 2.35 -2.06 16.86
CA GLU A 69 1.80 -3.29 17.36
C GLU A 69 1.95 -3.17 18.87
N ASP A 70 0.83 -3.04 19.59
CA ASP A 70 0.82 -3.19 21.05
C ASP A 70 1.32 -4.61 21.32
N GLU A 71 2.65 -4.76 21.43
CA GLU A 71 3.36 -5.99 21.79
C GLU A 71 2.68 -6.55 23.04
N SER A 72 1.90 -7.62 22.88
CA SER A 72 1.19 -8.33 23.95
C SER A 72 1.90 -9.62 24.33
#